data_AF-A0A263BSV2-F1
#
_entry.id   AF-A0A263BSV2-F1
#
_cell.length_a   1.000
_cell.length_b   1.000
_cell.length_c   1.000
_cell.angle_alpha   90.00
_cell.angle_beta   90.00
_cell.angle_gamma   90.00
#
_symmetry.space_group_name_H-M   'P 1'
#
loop_
_entity.id
_entity.type
_entity.pdbx_description
1 polymer ?
#
loop_
_entity_poly.entity_id
_entity_poly.type
_entity_poly.pdbx_seq_one_letter_code
_entity_poly.pdbx_strand_id
1 'polypeptide(L)'
;MITLYCSKCGNKVTEDALFCSACGEKVIRIAAKNDESNAREDEKFEEIKANKTSEEEVIVESQSEDLSTEEPNQDEVLAEAYVGSKYPYYKEKWVKMDETGSGGAGNIAAFFLGVFWLGYRKMYRELLFIALAFLLIDFLLVYVINYQYSTESFIDPVDSVIGLAASILMAIFGNKLYKSHVDRKIEKIKKEDSNFDETIKIAKRKGGNRWLGVLIALGVFLAYSFLTSYIAPSNLDAIYAVQGGAFYDYPEKTVEEAFDDFFLEGEWEYISQNTPYDVVLFRGLAPSKDGLDELDVEVKFILDPDNKSFELTEVIIEGKSYTSDEDINEFLEIVYE
;
A
#
# COMPACT_ATOMS: atom_id res chain seq x y z
N MET A 1 37.41 39.67 8.15
CA MET A 1 36.04 39.14 8.24
C MET A 1 35.53 39.00 6.82
N ILE A 2 35.55 37.79 6.28
CA ILE A 2 35.09 37.53 4.92
C ILE A 2 33.57 37.44 5.01
N THR A 3 32.87 38.37 4.35
CA THR A 3 31.40 38.30 4.33
C THR A 3 30.97 37.31 3.26
N LEU A 4 30.38 36.20 3.68
CA LEU A 4 29.86 35.14 2.80
C LEU A 4 28.37 35.38 2.51
N TYR A 5 27.95 35.04 1.29
CA TYR A 5 26.56 35.11 0.85
C TYR A 5 26.12 33.76 0.28
N CYS A 6 24.85 33.41 0.48
CA CYS A 6 24.26 32.18 -0.03
C CYS A 6 24.13 32.25 -1.56
N SER A 7 24.65 31.24 -2.27
CA SER A 7 24.59 31.14 -3.73
C SER A 7 23.18 31.05 -4.31
N LYS A 8 22.19 30.61 -3.51
CA LYS A 8 20.81 30.39 -3.95
C LYS A 8 19.85 31.54 -3.66
N CYS A 9 20.00 32.21 -2.52
CA CYS A 9 19.06 33.27 -2.10
C CYS A 9 19.73 34.63 -1.82
N GLY A 10 21.06 34.71 -1.87
CA GLY A 10 21.81 35.95 -1.63
C GLY A 10 21.85 36.41 -0.18
N ASN A 11 21.24 35.68 0.77
CA ASN A 11 21.27 36.09 2.18
C ASN A 11 22.69 35.94 2.78
N LYS A 12 23.02 36.81 3.74
CA LYS A 12 24.34 36.78 4.42
C LYS A 12 24.46 35.50 5.26
N VAL A 13 25.62 34.87 5.16
CA VAL A 13 25.94 33.59 5.82
C VAL A 13 27.06 33.84 6.82
N THR A 14 26.95 33.28 8.02
CA THR A 14 28.01 33.33 9.02
C THR A 14 29.16 32.42 8.62
N GLU A 15 30.40 32.79 8.99
CA GLU A 15 31.61 32.05 8.58
C GLU A 15 31.56 30.56 8.99
N ASP A 16 30.77 30.18 10.01
CA ASP A 16 30.63 28.80 10.50
C ASP A 16 29.35 28.06 10.08
N ALA A 17 28.44 28.70 9.35
CA ALA A 17 27.19 28.04 8.95
C ALA A 17 27.41 26.92 7.92
N LEU A 18 26.82 25.75 8.18
CA LEU A 18 26.75 24.61 7.24
C LEU A 18 25.57 24.75 6.25
N PHE A 19 24.51 25.47 6.66
CA PHE A 19 23.30 25.71 5.87
C PHE A 19 22.86 27.17 5.99
N CYS A 20 22.26 27.72 4.93
CA CYS A 20 21.68 29.05 4.94
C CYS A 20 20.43 29.10 5.83
N SER A 21 20.41 30.02 6.81
CA SER A 21 19.28 30.19 7.74
C SER A 21 17.98 30.70 7.08
N ALA A 22 18.05 31.27 5.87
CA ALA A 22 16.87 31.78 5.18
C ALA A 22 16.24 30.80 4.19
N CYS A 23 17.04 29.98 3.48
CA CYS A 23 16.53 29.10 2.43
C CYS A 23 16.91 27.62 2.58
N GLY A 24 17.75 27.27 3.55
CA GLY A 24 18.17 25.90 3.83
C GLY A 24 19.25 25.32 2.89
N GLU A 25 19.79 26.11 1.97
CA GLU A 25 20.82 25.65 1.03
C GLU A 25 22.15 25.34 1.75
N LYS A 26 22.84 24.27 1.34
CA LYS A 26 24.14 23.90 1.93
C LYS A 26 25.24 24.87 1.49
N VAL A 27 26.05 25.32 2.42
CA VAL A 27 27.16 26.24 2.15
C VAL A 27 28.39 25.42 1.74
N ILE A 28 28.82 25.53 0.48
CA ILE A 28 30.02 24.84 -0.03
C ILE A 28 31.24 25.73 0.21
N ARG A 29 32.20 25.27 1.01
CA ARG A 29 33.49 25.96 1.21
C ARG A 29 34.55 25.31 0.33
N ILE A 30 35.12 26.06 -0.61
CA ILE A 30 36.34 25.65 -1.31
C ILE A 30 37.51 26.05 -0.41
N ALA A 31 38.12 25.08 0.25
CA ALA A 31 39.31 25.33 1.05
C ALA A 31 40.51 25.52 0.10
N ALA A 32 41.03 26.74 -0.01
CA ALA A 32 42.34 26.98 -0.59
C ALA A 32 43.41 26.47 0.39
N LYS A 33 44.08 25.37 0.04
CA LYS A 33 45.34 24.96 0.68
C LYS A 33 46.49 25.47 -0.18
N ASN A 34 47.33 26.33 0.41
CA ASN A 34 48.65 26.68 -0.12
C ASN A 34 49.72 25.76 0.53
N ASP A 35 50.60 25.28 -0.36
CA ASP A 35 51.84 24.50 -0.32
C ASP A 35 52.63 24.22 0.99
N GLU A 36 53.18 23.01 1.14
CA GLU A 36 54.58 22.66 0.76
C GLU A 36 55.02 21.24 1.19
N SER A 37 55.82 20.62 0.30
CA SER A 37 56.87 19.60 0.49
C SER A 37 56.68 18.13 0.05
N ASN A 38 57.43 17.84 -1.04
CA ASN A 38 58.26 16.67 -1.35
C ASN A 38 57.74 15.46 -2.17
N ALA A 39 58.05 15.57 -3.48
CA ALA A 39 59.08 14.80 -4.20
C ALA A 39 58.76 13.41 -4.78
N ARG A 40 59.21 13.25 -6.05
CA ARG A 40 59.33 12.05 -6.92
C ARG A 40 58.02 11.72 -7.68
N GLU A 41 57.95 11.64 -9.01
CA GLU A 41 58.93 11.37 -10.08
C GLU A 41 58.43 12.03 -11.38
N ASP A 42 59.22 12.93 -11.96
CA ASP A 42 59.14 13.31 -13.37
C ASP A 42 60.49 12.94 -14.00
N GLU A 43 60.55 11.82 -14.71
CA GLU A 43 61.59 11.55 -15.69
C GLU A 43 60.99 10.95 -16.95
N LYS A 44 61.44 11.51 -18.09
CA LYS A 44 61.30 11.05 -19.48
C LYS A 44 60.10 11.53 -20.31
N PHE A 45 60.13 12.83 -20.61
CA PHE A 45 59.95 13.29 -21.99
C PHE A 45 61.31 13.80 -22.49
N GLU A 46 62.05 12.99 -23.26
CA GLU A 46 63.09 13.40 -24.25
C GLU A 46 63.85 12.15 -24.73
N GLU A 47 63.23 11.38 -25.60
CA GLU A 47 63.83 10.44 -26.56
C GLU A 47 62.60 9.80 -27.24
N ILE A 48 62.17 10.21 -28.42
CA ILE A 48 62.68 9.72 -29.70
C ILE A 48 62.19 10.70 -30.78
N LYS A 49 63.07 11.62 -31.21
CA LYS A 49 63.06 12.14 -32.57
C LYS A 49 64.19 11.43 -33.30
N ALA A 50 63.86 10.49 -34.19
CA ALA A 50 64.58 10.15 -35.45
C ALA A 50 64.48 8.67 -35.81
N ASN A 51 63.51 8.31 -36.67
CA ASN A 51 63.72 7.52 -37.91
C ASN A 51 62.38 7.41 -38.65
N LYS A 52 62.19 8.16 -39.74
CA LYS A 52 62.32 7.74 -41.16
C LYS A 52 61.20 6.85 -41.70
N THR A 53 60.33 7.52 -42.46
CA THR A 53 59.88 7.23 -43.83
C THR A 53 59.12 5.92 -44.13
N SER A 54 57.82 6.05 -44.41
CA SER A 54 57.19 5.65 -45.68
C SER A 54 55.73 6.09 -45.73
N GLU A 55 55.26 6.38 -46.94
CA GLU A 55 53.97 6.96 -47.33
C GLU A 55 52.75 6.17 -46.83
N GLU A 56 51.73 6.88 -46.33
CA GLU A 56 50.33 6.59 -46.68
C GLU A 56 49.45 7.82 -46.40
N GLU A 57 48.76 8.25 -47.46
CA GLU A 57 47.88 9.41 -47.55
C GLU A 57 46.53 9.05 -46.90
N VAL A 58 46.19 9.66 -45.76
CA VAL A 58 44.87 9.52 -45.14
C VAL A 58 44.21 10.89 -45.01
N ILE A 59 43.10 11.01 -45.72
CA ILE A 59 42.22 12.16 -45.87
C ILE A 59 41.73 12.63 -44.50
N VAL A 60 42.07 13.87 -44.13
CA VAL A 60 41.56 14.54 -42.93
C VAL A 60 40.14 15.04 -43.25
N GLU A 61 39.16 14.22 -42.93
CA GLU A 61 37.76 14.64 -42.90
C GLU A 61 37.52 15.40 -41.59
N SER A 62 37.36 16.72 -41.71
CA SER A 62 37.07 17.62 -40.60
C SER A 62 35.67 17.32 -40.04
N GLN A 63 35.60 16.51 -38.98
CA GLN A 63 34.40 16.47 -38.14
C GLN A 63 34.36 17.74 -37.31
N SER A 64 33.46 18.64 -37.71
CA SER A 64 32.96 19.71 -36.85
C SER A 64 32.24 19.03 -35.69
N GLU A 65 32.80 19.15 -34.48
CA GLU A 65 32.01 19.00 -33.27
C GLU A 65 30.96 20.11 -33.27
N ASP A 66 29.78 19.76 -33.74
CA ASP A 66 28.56 20.55 -33.63
C ASP A 66 28.22 20.60 -32.14
N LEU A 67 28.74 21.64 -31.47
CA LEU A 67 28.28 22.04 -30.14
C LEU A 67 26.89 22.66 -30.32
N SER A 68 25.91 21.79 -30.59
CA SER A 68 24.51 22.14 -30.49
C SER A 68 24.22 22.46 -29.02
N THR A 69 24.07 23.74 -28.72
CA THR A 69 23.26 24.16 -27.58
C THR A 69 21.86 23.63 -27.83
N GLU A 70 21.58 22.40 -27.38
CA GLU A 70 20.23 21.85 -27.39
C GLU A 70 19.34 22.81 -26.59
N GLU A 71 18.39 23.45 -27.27
CA GLU A 71 17.32 24.16 -26.58
C GLU A 71 16.67 23.19 -25.59
N PRO A 72 16.38 23.64 -24.35
CA PRO A 72 15.81 22.76 -23.36
C PRO A 72 14.49 22.20 -23.88
N ASN A 73 14.42 20.86 -23.98
CA ASN A 73 13.23 20.15 -24.41
C ASN A 73 12.01 20.69 -23.63
N GLN A 74 11.03 21.25 -24.34
CA GLN A 74 9.86 21.91 -23.74
C GLN A 74 9.14 20.99 -22.74
N ASP A 75 9.11 19.69 -23.01
CA ASP A 75 8.50 18.68 -22.14
C ASP A 75 9.26 18.53 -20.84
N GLU A 76 10.59 18.64 -20.90
CA GLU A 76 11.47 18.59 -19.74
C GLU A 76 11.20 19.78 -18.81
N VAL A 77 11.16 20.98 -19.38
CA VAL A 77 10.87 22.23 -18.63
C VAL A 77 9.50 22.17 -17.97
N LEU A 78 8.49 21.68 -18.69
CA LEU A 78 7.13 21.54 -18.16
C LEU A 78 7.04 20.44 -17.08
N ALA A 79 7.77 19.34 -17.24
CA ALA A 79 7.84 18.28 -16.25
C ALA A 79 8.55 18.74 -14.97
N GLU A 80 9.63 19.50 -15.10
CA GLU A 80 10.31 20.11 -13.96
C GLU A 80 9.37 21.06 -13.22
N ALA A 81 8.70 21.96 -13.94
CA ALA A 81 7.73 22.88 -13.37
C ALA A 81 6.59 22.16 -12.65
N TYR A 82 6.10 21.05 -13.21
CA TYR A 82 5.01 20.26 -12.62
C TYR A 82 5.44 19.46 -11.39
N VAL A 83 6.58 18.77 -11.45
CA VAL A 83 7.05 17.89 -10.37
C VAL A 83 7.63 18.69 -9.20
N GLY A 84 8.27 19.83 -9.49
CA GLY A 84 8.88 20.73 -8.53
C GLY A 84 10.25 20.25 -8.04
N SER A 85 10.58 20.55 -6.78
CA SER A 85 11.92 20.35 -6.22
C SER A 85 12.45 18.91 -6.24
N LYS A 86 11.57 17.91 -6.38
CA LYS A 86 11.96 16.50 -6.49
C LYS A 86 12.19 16.04 -7.93
N TYR A 87 12.04 16.92 -8.92
CA TYR A 87 12.22 16.57 -10.33
C TYR A 87 13.53 15.84 -10.64
N PRO A 88 14.72 16.27 -10.15
CA PRO A 88 15.97 15.57 -10.45
C PRO A 88 15.96 14.09 -10.04
N TYR A 89 15.36 13.78 -8.88
CA TYR A 89 15.18 12.39 -8.44
C TYR A 89 14.31 11.58 -9.41
N TYR A 90 13.19 12.14 -9.86
CA TYR A 90 12.30 11.44 -10.77
C TYR A 90 12.90 11.31 -12.17
N LYS A 91 13.58 12.37 -12.67
CA LYS A 91 14.28 12.35 -13.96
C LYS A 91 15.30 11.22 -14.01
N GLU A 92 16.15 11.08 -12.99
CA GLU A 92 17.13 9.98 -12.90
C GLU A 92 16.45 8.60 -12.99
N LYS A 93 15.36 8.40 -12.24
CA LYS A 93 14.63 7.12 -12.26
C LYS A 93 13.92 6.87 -13.59
N TRP A 94 13.38 7.91 -14.22
CA TRP A 94 12.70 7.81 -15.51
C TRP A 94 13.67 7.49 -16.65
N VAL A 95 14.81 8.18 -16.71
CA VAL A 95 15.88 7.89 -17.67
C VAL A 95 16.35 6.45 -17.52
N LYS A 96 16.63 6.00 -16.28
CA LYS A 96 17.03 4.62 -16.03
C LYS A 96 15.97 3.60 -16.50
N MET A 97 14.68 3.86 -16.33
CA MET A 97 13.63 2.98 -16.84
C MET A 97 13.61 2.93 -18.36
N ASP A 98 13.75 4.09 -19.02
CA ASP A 98 13.75 4.20 -20.48
C ASP A 98 14.97 3.49 -21.09
N GLU A 99 16.17 3.64 -20.49
CA GLU A 99 17.41 2.98 -20.93
C GLU A 99 17.39 1.46 -20.76
N THR A 100 16.84 0.98 -19.63
CA THR A 100 16.82 -0.46 -19.31
C THR A 100 15.63 -1.19 -19.91
N GLY A 101 14.65 -0.47 -20.47
CA GLY A 101 13.33 -1.02 -20.82
C GLY A 101 12.57 -1.58 -19.62
N SER A 102 13.04 -1.34 -18.40
CA SER A 102 12.44 -1.92 -17.20
C SER A 102 11.15 -1.19 -16.82
N GLY A 103 10.15 -1.95 -16.37
CA GLY A 103 8.87 -1.39 -15.95
C GLY A 103 8.93 -0.56 -14.67
N GLY A 104 10.08 -0.47 -13.98
CA GLY A 104 10.18 0.12 -12.65
C GLY A 104 11.58 0.52 -12.23
N ALA A 105 11.69 1.65 -11.54
CA ALA A 105 12.93 2.14 -10.94
C ALA A 105 12.71 2.56 -9.49
N GLY A 106 12.22 1.62 -8.66
CA GLY A 106 12.22 1.63 -7.20
C GLY A 106 11.75 2.92 -6.51
N ASN A 107 10.59 2.88 -5.86
CA ASN A 107 10.02 3.98 -5.08
C ASN A 107 9.71 3.54 -3.65
N ILE A 108 10.66 3.81 -2.74
CA ILE A 108 10.54 3.45 -1.32
C ILE A 108 9.38 4.21 -0.64
N ALA A 109 9.12 5.45 -1.04
CA ALA A 109 8.00 6.22 -0.48
C ALA A 109 6.66 5.59 -0.86
N ALA A 110 6.52 5.09 -2.09
CA ALA A 110 5.32 4.38 -2.54
C ALA A 110 5.12 3.04 -1.82
N PHE A 111 6.19 2.35 -1.44
CA PHE A 111 6.12 1.12 -0.64
C PHE A 111 5.50 1.36 0.74
N PHE A 112 6.04 2.31 1.51
CA PHE A 112 5.60 2.53 2.90
C PHE A 112 4.32 3.37 3.02
N LEU A 113 4.10 4.32 2.10
CA LEU A 113 2.96 5.24 2.18
C LEU A 113 1.79 4.82 1.27
N GLY A 114 1.97 3.83 0.39
CA GLY A 114 0.92 3.26 -0.45
C GLY A 114 0.05 4.32 -1.16
N VAL A 115 -1.26 4.25 -0.90
CA VAL A 115 -2.27 5.16 -1.47
C VAL A 115 -2.10 6.62 -1.02
N PHE A 116 -1.52 6.88 0.15
CA PHE A 116 -1.27 8.24 0.63
C PHE A 116 -0.20 8.95 -0.20
N TRP A 117 0.78 8.20 -0.72
CA TRP A 117 1.75 8.75 -1.67
C TRP A 117 1.08 9.20 -2.98
N LEU A 118 0.08 8.45 -3.47
CA LEU A 118 -0.71 8.85 -4.64
C LEU A 118 -1.45 10.16 -4.39
N GLY A 119 -2.11 10.28 -3.23
CA GLY A 119 -2.80 11.49 -2.81
C GLY A 119 -1.86 12.70 -2.73
N TYR A 120 -0.71 12.54 -2.07
CA TYR A 120 0.32 13.58 -1.97
C TYR A 120 0.80 14.08 -3.35
N ARG A 121 0.88 13.19 -4.35
CA ARG A 121 1.23 13.49 -5.75
C ARG A 121 0.05 13.86 -6.65
N LYS A 122 -1.16 13.95 -6.09
CA LYS A 122 -2.42 14.27 -6.79
C LYS A 122 -2.78 13.29 -7.91
N MET A 123 -2.42 12.03 -7.75
CA MET A 123 -2.78 10.93 -8.66
C MET A 123 -4.15 10.35 -8.28
N TYR A 124 -5.17 11.20 -8.24
CA TYR A 124 -6.50 10.83 -7.73
C TYR A 124 -7.24 9.84 -8.63
N ARG A 125 -6.94 9.85 -9.93
CA ARG A 125 -7.53 8.88 -10.86
C ARG A 125 -6.95 7.49 -10.62
N GLU A 126 -5.64 7.41 -10.46
CA GLU A 126 -4.93 6.16 -10.17
C GLU A 126 -5.33 5.63 -8.78
N LEU A 127 -5.46 6.51 -7.79
CA LEU A 127 -6.01 6.20 -6.47
C LEU A 127 -7.42 5.58 -6.57
N LEU A 128 -8.32 6.19 -7.36
CA LEU A 128 -9.68 5.68 -7.55
C LEU A 128 -9.69 4.31 -8.24
N PHE A 129 -8.87 4.11 -9.28
CA PHE A 129 -8.77 2.81 -9.95
C PHE A 129 -8.22 1.72 -9.05
N ILE A 130 -7.24 2.04 -8.20
CA ILE A 130 -6.71 1.11 -7.21
C ILE A 130 -7.82 0.74 -6.22
N ALA A 131 -8.52 1.72 -5.65
CA ALA A 131 -9.63 1.45 -4.73
C ALA A 131 -10.72 0.57 -5.36
N LEU A 132 -11.09 0.83 -6.62
CA LEU A 132 -12.04 -0.01 -7.38
C LEU A 132 -11.52 -1.43 -7.62
N ALA A 133 -10.21 -1.59 -7.88
CA ALA A 133 -9.61 -2.91 -8.06
C ALA A 133 -9.62 -3.71 -6.75
N PHE A 134 -9.35 -3.06 -5.61
CA PHE A 134 -9.47 -3.68 -4.29
C PHE A 134 -10.92 -4.08 -4.00
N LEU A 135 -11.90 -3.20 -4.24
CA LEU A 135 -13.33 -3.55 -4.09
C LEU A 135 -13.73 -4.74 -4.95
N LEU A 136 -13.20 -4.84 -6.17
CA LEU A 136 -13.45 -6.00 -7.02
C LEU A 136 -12.81 -7.27 -6.46
N ILE A 137 -11.59 -7.18 -5.92
CA ILE A 137 -10.93 -8.30 -5.25
C ILE A 137 -11.77 -8.76 -4.05
N ASP A 138 -12.22 -7.83 -3.20
CA ASP A 138 -13.06 -8.14 -2.04
C ASP A 138 -14.36 -8.81 -2.46
N PHE A 139 -15.03 -8.27 -3.49
CA PHE A 139 -16.23 -8.86 -4.07
C PHE A 139 -15.98 -10.29 -4.57
N LEU A 140 -14.86 -10.54 -5.26
CA LEU A 140 -14.52 -11.88 -5.75
C LEU A 140 -14.18 -12.84 -4.60
N LEU A 141 -13.46 -12.37 -3.57
CA LEU A 141 -13.16 -13.17 -2.38
C LEU A 141 -14.45 -13.59 -1.67
N VAL A 142 -15.34 -12.62 -1.40
CA VAL A 142 -16.58 -12.87 -0.68
C VAL A 142 -17.57 -13.71 -1.50
N TYR A 143 -17.90 -13.32 -2.73
CA TYR A 143 -19.03 -13.91 -3.44
C TYR A 143 -18.68 -15.01 -4.45
N VAL A 144 -17.41 -15.09 -4.87
CA VAL A 144 -16.98 -16.12 -5.84
C VAL A 144 -16.19 -17.21 -5.14
N ILE A 145 -15.31 -16.84 -4.20
CA ILE A 145 -14.47 -17.77 -3.46
C ILE A 145 -15.13 -18.19 -2.13
N ASN A 146 -16.19 -17.49 -1.69
CA ASN A 146 -16.82 -17.70 -0.38
C ASN A 146 -15.81 -17.60 0.78
N TYR A 147 -14.86 -16.66 0.65
CA TYR A 147 -13.88 -16.39 1.70
C TYR A 147 -14.59 -15.77 2.90
N GLN A 148 -14.45 -16.41 4.05
CA GLN A 148 -15.04 -15.96 5.31
C GLN A 148 -13.97 -15.19 6.10
N TYR A 149 -14.17 -13.89 6.24
CA TYR A 149 -13.31 -13.07 7.10
C TYR A 149 -13.61 -13.39 8.56
N SER A 150 -12.58 -13.77 9.31
CA SER A 150 -12.70 -13.98 10.77
C SER A 150 -12.82 -12.63 11.47
N THR A 151 -13.86 -12.45 12.29
CA THR A 151 -14.03 -11.21 13.08
C THR A 151 -13.18 -11.17 14.34
N GLU A 152 -12.63 -12.31 14.75
CA GLU A 152 -11.81 -12.42 15.97
C GLU A 152 -10.41 -11.85 15.82
N SER A 153 -9.87 -11.88 14.60
CA SER A 153 -8.52 -11.38 14.30
C SER A 153 -8.59 -9.96 13.76
N PHE A 154 -7.87 -9.03 14.41
CA PHE A 154 -7.71 -7.66 13.91
C PHE A 154 -6.98 -7.58 12.55
N ILE A 155 -6.28 -8.65 12.16
CA ILE A 155 -5.51 -8.74 10.92
C ILE A 155 -5.84 -10.06 10.23
N ASP A 156 -6.46 -9.98 9.06
CA ASP A 156 -6.67 -11.13 8.20
C ASP A 156 -5.37 -11.50 7.41
N PRO A 157 -4.96 -12.78 7.38
CA PRO A 157 -3.76 -13.20 6.67
C PRO A 157 -3.81 -12.96 5.15
N VAL A 158 -4.97 -13.13 4.51
CA VAL A 158 -5.16 -12.90 3.07
C VAL A 158 -5.04 -11.41 2.77
N ASP A 159 -5.67 -10.55 3.58
CA ASP A 159 -5.52 -9.09 3.46
C ASP A 159 -4.07 -8.65 3.61
N SER A 160 -3.34 -9.25 4.55
CA SER A 160 -1.92 -8.96 4.78
C SER A 160 -1.06 -9.31 3.57
N VAL A 161 -1.30 -10.47 2.95
CA VAL A 161 -0.59 -10.92 1.75
C VAL A 161 -0.91 -10.02 0.56
N ILE A 162 -2.18 -9.69 0.34
CA ILE A 162 -2.62 -8.79 -0.73
C ILE A 162 -2.03 -7.39 -0.53
N GLY A 163 -2.09 -6.86 0.69
CA GLY A 163 -1.53 -5.56 1.05
C GLY A 163 -0.01 -5.48 0.85
N LEU A 164 0.72 -6.54 1.22
CA LEU A 164 2.15 -6.64 0.98
C LEU A 164 2.46 -6.70 -0.53
N ALA A 165 1.73 -7.52 -1.28
CA ALA A 165 1.88 -7.63 -2.73
C ALA A 165 1.63 -6.27 -3.41
N ALA A 166 0.57 -5.56 -3.03
CA ALA A 166 0.27 -4.23 -3.54
C ALA A 166 1.37 -3.21 -3.18
N SER A 167 1.91 -3.27 -1.97
CA SER A 167 3.02 -2.41 -1.54
C SER A 167 4.28 -2.64 -2.36
N ILE A 168 4.61 -3.91 -2.65
CA ILE A 168 5.73 -4.28 -3.53
C ILE A 168 5.50 -3.78 -4.95
N LEU A 169 4.29 -3.97 -5.51
CA LEU A 169 3.94 -3.46 -6.84
C LEU A 169 4.06 -1.93 -6.90
N MET A 170 3.61 -1.22 -5.86
CA MET A 170 3.78 0.22 -5.73
C MET A 170 5.26 0.63 -5.66
N ALA A 171 6.10 -0.16 -4.98
CA ALA A 171 7.54 0.07 -4.93
C ALA A 171 8.19 -0.06 -6.32
N ILE A 172 7.80 -1.07 -7.09
CA ILE A 172 8.37 -1.33 -8.42
C ILE A 172 7.85 -0.29 -9.42
N PHE A 173 6.53 -0.15 -9.53
CA PHE A 173 5.86 0.59 -10.60
C PHE A 173 5.54 2.05 -10.24
N GLY A 174 5.68 2.47 -8.99
CA GLY A 174 5.27 3.81 -8.54
C GLY A 174 5.88 4.94 -9.36
N ASN A 175 7.19 4.88 -9.67
CA ASN A 175 7.84 5.91 -10.49
C ASN A 175 7.34 5.92 -11.95
N LYS A 176 7.02 4.75 -12.53
CA LYS A 176 6.41 4.64 -13.87
C LYS A 176 4.98 5.19 -13.88
N LEU A 177 4.19 4.87 -12.86
CA LEU A 177 2.84 5.39 -12.69
C LEU A 177 2.86 6.92 -12.63
N TYR A 178 3.79 7.49 -11.84
CA TYR A 178 3.92 8.94 -11.75
C TYR A 178 4.43 9.58 -13.04
N LYS A 179 5.36 8.95 -13.77
CA LYS A 179 5.79 9.41 -15.11
C LYS A 179 4.59 9.56 -16.03
N SER A 180 3.83 8.47 -16.21
CA SER A 180 2.64 8.45 -17.06
C SER A 180 1.58 9.47 -16.61
N HIS A 181 1.42 9.71 -15.32
CA HIS A 181 0.54 10.77 -14.82
C HIS A 181 1.04 12.16 -15.22
N VAL A 182 2.33 12.45 -15.03
CA VAL A 182 2.94 13.74 -15.38
C VAL A 182 2.83 14.00 -16.88
N ASP A 183 3.22 13.03 -17.73
CA ASP A 183 3.16 13.15 -19.19
C ASP A 183 1.74 13.48 -19.66
N ARG A 184 0.74 12.71 -19.19
CA ARG A 184 -0.68 12.95 -19.50
C ARG A 184 -1.18 14.32 -19.03
N LYS A 185 -0.63 14.87 -17.95
CA LYS A 185 -1.00 16.21 -17.46
C LYS A 185 -0.35 17.30 -18.29
N ILE A 186 0.92 17.13 -18.67
CA ILE A 186 1.64 18.06 -19.55
C ILE A 186 0.97 18.12 -20.92
N GLU A 187 0.66 16.98 -21.53
CA GLU A 187 -0.06 16.92 -22.81
C GLU A 187 -1.40 17.66 -22.77
N LYS A 188 -2.13 17.58 -21.65
CA LYS A 188 -3.39 18.32 -21.47
C LYS A 188 -3.16 19.82 -21.34
N ILE A 189 -2.13 20.25 -20.62
CA ILE A 189 -1.81 21.67 -20.45
C ILE A 189 -1.36 22.28 -21.77
N LYS A 190 -0.55 21.57 -22.56
CA LYS A 190 -0.12 22.00 -23.90
C LYS A 190 -1.27 22.27 -24.88
N LYS A 191 -2.41 21.60 -24.69
CA LYS A 191 -3.62 21.77 -25.52
C LYS A 191 -4.44 23.01 -25.14
N GLU A 192 -4.14 23.70 -24.04
CA GLU A 192 -4.90 24.87 -23.56
C GLU A 192 -4.54 26.19 -24.29
N ASP A 193 -4.03 26.12 -25.54
CA ASP A 193 -3.68 27.26 -26.44
C ASP A 193 -3.15 28.51 -25.73
N SER A 194 -1.99 28.37 -25.08
CA SER A 194 -1.35 29.41 -24.27
C SER A 194 0.12 29.56 -24.66
N ASN A 195 0.70 30.75 -24.46
CA ASN A 195 2.15 30.94 -24.63
C ASN A 195 2.94 30.02 -23.67
N PHE A 196 4.16 29.62 -24.05
CA PHE A 196 4.99 28.70 -23.30
C PHE A 196 5.25 29.14 -21.84
N ASP A 197 5.51 30.43 -21.62
CA ASP A 197 5.67 30.99 -20.27
C ASP A 197 4.43 30.83 -19.39
N GLU A 198 3.25 30.91 -20.00
CA GLU A 198 1.98 30.70 -19.31
C GLU A 198 1.73 29.21 -19.03
N THR A 199 2.06 28.35 -19.99
CA THR A 199 2.03 26.89 -19.86
C THR A 199 2.90 26.43 -18.68
N ILE A 200 4.10 27.00 -18.48
CA ILE A 200 4.96 26.74 -17.33
C ILE A 200 4.28 27.14 -16.00
N LYS A 201 3.65 28.32 -15.94
CA LYS A 201 2.92 28.78 -14.75
C LYS A 201 1.74 27.86 -14.41
N ILE A 202 1.02 27.39 -15.43
CA ILE A 202 -0.09 26.44 -15.27
C ILE A 202 0.43 25.10 -14.75
N ALA A 203 1.52 24.57 -15.32
CA ALA A 203 2.17 23.33 -14.88
C ALA A 203 2.56 23.40 -13.40
N LYS A 204 3.22 24.49 -12.98
CA LYS A 204 3.61 24.73 -11.59
C LYS A 204 2.42 24.82 -10.63
N ARG A 205 1.31 25.42 -11.06
CA ARG A 205 0.09 25.57 -10.24
C ARG A 205 -0.68 24.26 -10.06
N LYS A 206 -0.84 23.50 -11.15
CA LYS A 206 -1.54 22.21 -11.18
C LYS A 206 -0.71 21.12 -10.49
N GLY A 207 0.59 21.16 -10.67
CA GLY A 207 1.57 20.24 -10.07
C GLY A 207 1.88 20.51 -8.59
N GLY A 208 3.07 20.09 -8.18
CA GLY A 208 3.58 20.19 -6.82
C GLY A 208 2.87 19.27 -5.82
N ASN A 209 3.38 19.31 -4.60
CA ASN A 209 2.89 18.60 -3.43
C ASN A 209 1.93 19.47 -2.61
N ARG A 210 0.75 18.95 -2.29
CA ARG A 210 -0.16 19.60 -1.33
C ARG A 210 -0.63 18.56 -0.33
N TRP A 211 -0.42 18.83 0.96
CA TRP A 211 -0.90 17.99 2.06
C TRP A 211 -2.40 17.70 1.99
N LEU A 212 -3.20 18.60 1.41
CA LEU A 212 -4.62 18.38 1.15
C LEU A 212 -4.90 17.11 0.31
N GLY A 213 -3.99 16.73 -0.59
CA GLY A 213 -4.13 15.50 -1.37
C GLY A 213 -4.05 14.23 -0.52
N VAL A 214 -3.34 14.27 0.61
CA VAL A 214 -3.30 13.16 1.58
C VAL A 214 -4.65 13.01 2.28
N LEU A 215 -5.33 14.11 2.60
CA LEU A 215 -6.69 14.07 3.17
C LEU A 215 -7.71 13.49 2.19
N ILE A 216 -7.57 13.76 0.89
CA ILE A 216 -8.40 13.11 -0.13
C ILE A 216 -8.13 11.61 -0.16
N ALA A 217 -6.86 11.18 -0.12
CA ALA A 217 -6.53 9.75 -0.04
C ALA A 217 -7.08 9.09 1.23
N LEU A 218 -7.02 9.79 2.37
CA LEU A 218 -7.64 9.32 3.61
C LEU A 218 -9.15 9.19 3.47
N GLY A 219 -9.84 10.17 2.88
CA GLY A 219 -11.28 10.09 2.65
C GLY A 219 -11.67 8.91 1.75
N VAL A 220 -10.90 8.65 0.69
CA VAL A 220 -11.11 7.48 -0.18
C VAL A 220 -10.84 6.18 0.58
N PHE A 221 -9.78 6.11 1.38
CA PHE A 221 -9.47 4.95 2.22
C PHE A 221 -10.59 4.65 3.20
N LEU A 222 -11.10 5.65 3.93
CA LEU A 222 -12.22 5.49 4.86
C LEU A 222 -13.52 5.09 4.14
N ALA A 223 -13.81 5.69 2.98
CA ALA A 223 -14.97 5.31 2.18
C ALA A 223 -14.87 3.88 1.66
N TYR A 224 -13.66 3.43 1.28
CA TYR A 224 -13.38 2.04 0.92
C TYR A 224 -13.62 1.11 2.11
N SER A 225 -13.01 1.37 3.27
CA SER A 225 -13.20 0.54 4.48
C SER A 225 -14.65 0.48 4.96
N PHE A 226 -15.38 1.60 4.85
CA PHE A 226 -16.81 1.61 5.13
C PHE A 226 -17.57 0.77 4.10
N LEU A 227 -17.29 0.91 2.81
CA LEU A 227 -18.01 0.15 1.79
C LEU A 227 -17.75 -1.36 1.92
N THR A 228 -16.52 -1.77 2.21
CA THR A 228 -16.18 -3.19 2.43
C THR A 228 -16.89 -3.77 3.64
N SER A 229 -17.07 -3.01 4.73
CA SER A 229 -17.82 -3.49 5.90
C SER A 229 -19.32 -3.71 5.65
N TYR A 230 -19.90 -3.10 4.61
CA TYR A 230 -21.28 -3.39 4.19
C TYR A 230 -21.36 -4.56 3.19
N ILE A 231 -20.29 -4.79 2.42
CA ILE A 231 -20.27 -5.82 1.38
C ILE A 231 -19.85 -7.17 1.96
N ALA A 232 -18.85 -7.19 2.84
CA ALA A 232 -18.47 -8.40 3.55
C ALA A 232 -19.58 -8.70 4.57
N PRO A 233 -20.40 -9.75 4.37
CA PRO A 233 -21.32 -10.17 5.41
C PRO A 233 -20.46 -10.56 6.62
N SER A 234 -20.49 -9.76 7.68
CA SER A 234 -20.01 -10.25 8.95
C SER A 234 -20.97 -11.36 9.35
N ASN A 235 -20.52 -12.60 9.31
CA ASN A 235 -21.30 -13.77 9.74
C ASN A 235 -21.74 -13.68 11.22
N LEU A 236 -21.33 -12.61 11.92
CA LEU A 236 -21.87 -12.12 13.17
C LEU A 236 -23.40 -12.08 13.20
N ASP A 237 -24.09 -11.73 12.12
CA ASP A 237 -25.57 -11.69 12.13
C ASP A 237 -26.18 -13.07 12.41
N ALA A 238 -25.56 -14.15 11.91
CA ALA A 238 -26.00 -15.52 12.15
C ALA A 238 -25.65 -15.98 13.57
N ILE A 239 -24.42 -15.69 14.02
CA ILE A 239 -23.98 -16.03 15.38
C ILE A 239 -24.84 -15.30 16.42
N TYR A 240 -25.07 -13.99 16.25
CA TYR A 240 -25.92 -13.19 17.14
C TYR A 240 -27.38 -13.63 17.12
N ALA A 241 -27.88 -14.13 15.98
CA ALA A 241 -29.25 -14.67 15.92
C ALA A 241 -29.41 -15.93 16.79
N VAL A 242 -28.38 -16.78 16.86
CA VAL A 242 -28.37 -17.95 17.75
C VAL A 242 -28.13 -17.51 19.20
N GLN A 243 -27.04 -16.77 19.45
CA GLN A 243 -26.65 -16.31 20.79
C GLN A 243 -27.75 -15.53 21.51
N GLY A 244 -28.35 -14.54 20.84
CA GLY A 244 -29.44 -13.73 21.38
C GLY A 244 -30.82 -14.38 21.28
N GLY A 245 -30.89 -15.57 20.68
CA GLY A 245 -32.10 -16.36 20.55
C GLY A 245 -32.41 -17.18 21.82
N ALA A 246 -33.59 -17.78 21.87
CA ALA A 246 -34.00 -18.69 22.94
C ALA A 246 -34.82 -19.85 22.37
N PHE A 247 -34.71 -21.03 22.99
CA PHE A 247 -35.55 -22.17 22.64
C PHE A 247 -36.97 -21.98 23.17
N TYR A 248 -37.96 -22.54 22.45
CA TYR A 248 -39.37 -22.42 22.84
C TYR A 248 -39.65 -22.96 24.24
N ASP A 249 -39.01 -24.07 24.62
CA ASP A 249 -39.17 -24.70 25.94
C ASP A 249 -38.36 -24.01 27.04
N TYR A 250 -37.40 -23.13 26.66
CA TYR A 250 -36.53 -22.40 27.58
C TYR A 250 -36.51 -20.88 27.28
N PRO A 251 -37.67 -20.18 27.38
CA PRO A 251 -37.79 -18.79 26.92
C PRO A 251 -37.15 -17.74 27.84
N GLU A 252 -36.74 -18.14 29.05
CA GLU A 252 -36.27 -17.21 30.10
C GLU A 252 -34.76 -16.92 30.03
N LYS A 253 -33.99 -17.72 29.30
CA LYS A 253 -32.55 -17.54 29.07
C LYS A 253 -32.24 -17.56 27.58
N THR A 254 -31.30 -16.74 27.14
CA THR A 254 -30.78 -16.87 25.77
C THR A 254 -29.84 -18.06 25.63
N VAL A 255 -29.56 -18.48 24.40
CA VAL A 255 -28.58 -19.55 24.14
C VAL A 255 -27.21 -19.15 24.65
N GLU A 256 -26.78 -17.91 24.45
CA GLU A 256 -25.52 -17.39 24.98
C GLU A 256 -25.46 -17.48 26.49
N GLU A 257 -26.49 -17.01 27.20
CA GLU A 257 -26.54 -17.07 28.67
C GLU A 257 -26.46 -18.50 29.20
N ALA A 258 -27.21 -19.43 28.60
CA ALA A 258 -27.19 -20.83 29.02
C ALA A 258 -25.85 -21.52 28.71
N PHE A 259 -25.26 -21.23 27.56
CA PHE A 259 -23.99 -21.84 27.15
C PHE A 259 -22.81 -21.26 27.94
N ASP A 260 -22.80 -19.96 28.24
CA ASP A 260 -21.79 -19.33 29.08
C ASP A 260 -21.86 -19.82 30.54
N ASP A 261 -23.06 -20.13 31.03
CA ASP A 261 -23.25 -20.72 32.37
C ASP A 261 -22.72 -22.16 32.46
N PHE A 262 -22.83 -22.94 31.38
CA PHE A 262 -22.53 -24.37 31.37
C PHE A 262 -21.13 -24.75 30.87
N PHE A 263 -20.65 -24.11 29.80
CA PHE A 263 -19.40 -24.46 29.12
C PHE A 263 -18.22 -23.60 29.55
N LEU A 264 -17.03 -24.20 29.55
CA LEU A 264 -15.75 -23.49 29.65
C LEU A 264 -15.19 -23.24 28.25
N GLU A 265 -14.51 -22.10 28.06
CA GLU A 265 -13.83 -21.76 26.81
C GLU A 265 -14.74 -21.81 25.56
N GLY A 266 -15.96 -21.28 25.69
CA GLY A 266 -16.94 -21.25 24.60
C GLY A 266 -16.51 -20.36 23.43
N GLU A 267 -16.48 -20.93 22.23
CA GLU A 267 -16.18 -20.25 20.96
C GLU A 267 -17.31 -20.48 19.95
N TRP A 268 -17.63 -19.44 19.18
CA TRP A 268 -18.71 -19.45 18.18
C TRP A 268 -18.14 -19.21 16.78
N GLU A 269 -18.41 -20.13 15.86
CA GLU A 269 -17.92 -20.09 14.48
C GLU A 269 -19.09 -20.24 13.51
N TYR A 270 -19.14 -19.45 12.44
CA TYR A 270 -20.10 -19.64 11.36
C TYR A 270 -19.50 -20.47 10.22
N ILE A 271 -20.11 -21.60 9.89
CA ILE A 271 -19.62 -22.58 8.92
C ILE A 271 -20.61 -22.70 7.76
N SER A 272 -20.32 -22.07 6.61
CA SER A 272 -21.13 -22.24 5.39
C SER A 272 -20.54 -23.24 4.40
N GLN A 273 -19.44 -23.93 4.76
CA GLN A 273 -18.76 -24.83 3.83
C GLN A 273 -19.51 -26.18 3.72
N ASN A 274 -19.87 -26.55 2.49
CA ASN A 274 -20.47 -27.84 2.11
C ASN A 274 -21.91 -28.11 2.56
N THR A 275 -22.64 -27.10 3.06
CA THR A 275 -24.08 -27.24 3.31
C THR A 275 -24.85 -26.14 2.56
N PRO A 276 -26.10 -26.39 2.13
CA PRO A 276 -26.94 -25.36 1.55
C PRO A 276 -27.55 -24.42 2.61
N TYR A 277 -27.17 -24.59 3.88
CA TYR A 277 -27.75 -23.89 5.02
C TYR A 277 -26.70 -23.02 5.73
N ASP A 278 -27.18 -21.98 6.40
CA ASP A 278 -26.38 -21.13 7.27
C ASP A 278 -26.18 -21.88 8.60
N VAL A 279 -24.97 -22.36 8.87
CA VAL A 279 -24.67 -23.15 10.09
C VAL A 279 -23.82 -22.33 11.06
N VAL A 280 -24.24 -22.29 12.32
CA VAL A 280 -23.44 -21.78 13.44
C VAL A 280 -22.96 -22.97 14.27
N LEU A 281 -21.66 -23.07 14.46
CA LEU A 281 -20.99 -24.05 15.31
C LEU A 281 -20.59 -23.37 16.62
N PHE A 282 -20.98 -23.96 17.73
CA PHE A 282 -20.40 -23.70 19.03
C PHE A 282 -19.37 -24.78 19.37
N ARG A 283 -18.22 -24.40 19.93
CA ARG A 283 -17.25 -25.31 20.54
C ARG A 283 -17.03 -24.91 22.00
N GLY A 284 -17.00 -25.87 22.91
CA GLY A 284 -16.71 -25.59 24.31
C GLY A 284 -16.42 -26.86 25.09
N LEU A 285 -15.90 -26.68 26.31
CA LEU A 285 -15.57 -27.76 27.23
C LEU A 285 -16.68 -27.91 28.27
N ALA A 286 -17.30 -29.10 28.32
CA ALA A 286 -18.32 -29.42 29.32
C ALA A 286 -17.71 -30.19 30.51
N PRO A 287 -18.14 -29.92 31.75
CA PRO A 287 -17.75 -30.76 32.88
C PRO A 287 -18.33 -32.17 32.75
N SER A 288 -17.50 -33.20 32.91
CA SER A 288 -17.96 -34.60 32.96
C SER A 288 -18.85 -34.85 34.18
N LYS A 289 -19.71 -35.88 34.12
CA LYS A 289 -20.59 -36.31 35.23
C LYS A 289 -19.85 -36.59 36.54
N ASP A 290 -18.58 -36.99 36.45
CA ASP A 290 -17.73 -37.27 37.61
C ASP A 290 -16.95 -36.03 38.10
N GLY A 291 -17.03 -34.90 37.37
CA GLY A 291 -16.38 -33.62 37.68
C GLY A 291 -14.85 -33.63 37.62
N LEU A 292 -14.27 -34.72 37.11
CA LEU A 292 -12.82 -34.94 37.09
C LEU A 292 -12.18 -34.66 35.72
N ASP A 293 -12.98 -34.75 34.65
CA ASP A 293 -12.56 -34.58 33.27
C ASP A 293 -13.45 -33.54 32.57
N GLU A 294 -12.91 -32.92 31.54
CA GLU A 294 -13.60 -32.00 30.64
C GLU A 294 -13.85 -32.73 29.31
N LEU A 295 -15.04 -32.53 28.74
CA LEU A 295 -15.46 -33.15 27.49
C LEU A 295 -15.48 -32.09 26.39
N ASP A 296 -14.86 -32.38 25.24
CA ASP A 296 -14.94 -31.54 24.05
C ASP A 296 -16.34 -31.70 23.43
N VAL A 297 -17.08 -30.58 23.34
CA VAL A 297 -18.43 -30.53 22.81
C VAL A 297 -18.52 -29.53 21.66
N GLU A 298 -19.04 -30.00 20.53
CA GLU A 298 -19.43 -29.16 19.41
C GLU A 298 -20.96 -29.19 19.22
N VAL A 299 -21.59 -28.04 18.99
CA VAL A 299 -23.04 -27.93 18.76
C VAL A 299 -23.31 -27.19 17.46
N LYS A 300 -24.08 -27.79 16.55
CA LYS A 300 -24.43 -27.20 15.25
C LYS A 300 -25.87 -26.72 15.22
N PHE A 301 -26.02 -25.44 14.92
CA PHE A 301 -27.28 -24.75 14.68
C PHE A 301 -27.45 -24.47 13.20
N ILE A 302 -28.62 -24.76 12.64
CA ILE A 302 -29.01 -24.35 11.30
C ILE A 302 -29.97 -23.16 11.41
N LEU A 303 -29.70 -22.10 10.66
CA LEU A 303 -30.59 -20.95 10.57
C LEU A 303 -31.57 -21.11 9.41
N ASP A 304 -32.83 -20.77 9.67
CA ASP A 304 -33.84 -20.65 8.64
C ASP A 304 -33.82 -19.21 8.06
N PRO A 305 -33.48 -19.06 6.76
CA PRO A 305 -33.32 -17.77 6.11
C PRO A 305 -34.63 -16.98 5.99
N ASP A 306 -35.80 -17.62 6.08
CA ASP A 306 -37.09 -16.98 5.86
C ASP A 306 -37.67 -16.34 7.13
N ASN A 307 -37.38 -16.91 8.30
CA ASN A 307 -38.03 -16.52 9.55
C ASN A 307 -37.07 -16.08 10.67
N LYS A 308 -35.75 -16.08 10.42
CA LYS A 308 -34.70 -15.77 11.41
C LYS A 308 -34.76 -16.66 12.67
N SER A 309 -35.34 -17.85 12.56
CA SER A 309 -35.28 -18.88 13.59
C SER A 309 -34.04 -19.75 13.39
N PHE A 310 -33.65 -20.46 14.44
CA PHE A 310 -32.56 -21.40 14.41
C PHE A 310 -33.03 -22.73 15.00
N GLU A 311 -32.38 -23.81 14.59
CA GLU A 311 -32.62 -25.16 15.09
C GLU A 311 -31.29 -25.80 15.45
N LEU A 312 -31.21 -26.43 16.61
CA LEU A 312 -30.07 -27.27 16.99
C LEU A 312 -30.25 -28.63 16.30
N THR A 313 -29.27 -29.05 15.50
CA THR A 313 -29.40 -30.23 14.61
C THR A 313 -28.43 -31.35 14.91
N GLU A 314 -27.28 -31.04 15.51
CA GLU A 314 -26.25 -32.01 15.82
C GLU A 314 -25.47 -31.56 17.06
N VAL A 315 -25.28 -32.48 18.00
CA VAL A 315 -24.37 -32.35 19.14
C VAL A 315 -23.27 -33.38 18.97
N ILE A 316 -22.02 -32.98 19.11
CA ILE A 316 -20.85 -33.87 19.01
C ILE A 316 -20.14 -33.82 20.36
N ILE A 317 -20.00 -34.96 21.01
CA ILE A 317 -19.30 -35.08 22.30
C ILE A 317 -18.14 -36.05 22.10
N GLU A 318 -16.90 -35.62 22.35
CA GLU A 318 -15.69 -36.43 22.15
C GLU A 318 -15.64 -37.07 20.74
N GLY A 319 -16.05 -36.30 19.73
CA GLY A 319 -16.10 -36.74 18.33
C GLY A 319 -17.25 -37.68 17.97
N LYS A 320 -18.16 -38.00 18.90
CA LYS A 320 -19.35 -38.81 18.64
C LYS A 320 -20.57 -37.92 18.42
N SER A 321 -21.21 -38.07 17.27
CA SER A 321 -22.39 -37.30 16.84
C SER A 321 -23.71 -37.86 17.38
N TYR A 322 -24.59 -36.95 17.77
CA TYR A 322 -25.93 -37.15 18.27
C TYR A 322 -26.88 -36.21 17.53
N THR A 323 -27.89 -36.76 16.85
CA THR A 323 -28.77 -36.00 15.94
C THR A 323 -30.24 -36.35 16.09
N SER A 324 -30.61 -37.20 17.07
CA SER A 324 -32.03 -37.53 17.29
C SER A 324 -32.67 -36.50 18.21
N ASP A 325 -33.98 -36.27 18.03
CA ASP A 325 -34.73 -35.34 18.90
C ASP A 325 -34.61 -35.72 20.39
N GLU A 326 -34.51 -37.01 20.70
CA GLU A 326 -34.33 -37.49 22.08
C GLU A 326 -32.96 -37.07 22.64
N ASP A 327 -31.88 -37.26 21.87
CA ASP A 327 -30.53 -36.86 22.28
C ASP A 327 -30.42 -35.34 22.44
N ILE A 328 -31.03 -34.57 21.52
CA ILE A 328 -31.00 -33.11 21.54
C ILE A 328 -31.76 -32.57 22.75
N ASN A 329 -32.93 -33.13 23.05
CA ASN A 329 -33.71 -32.71 24.22
C ASN A 329 -32.99 -33.05 25.53
N GLU A 330 -32.38 -34.24 25.65
CA GLU A 330 -31.57 -34.61 26.82
C GLU A 330 -30.40 -33.64 27.00
N PHE A 331 -29.72 -33.27 25.91
CA PHE A 331 -28.64 -32.29 25.96
C PHE A 331 -29.13 -30.91 26.42
N LEU A 332 -30.24 -30.41 25.87
CA LEU A 332 -30.79 -29.11 26.26
C LEU A 332 -31.26 -29.09 27.72
N GLU A 333 -31.85 -30.18 28.22
CA GLU A 333 -32.22 -30.29 29.64
C GLU A 333 -30.99 -30.13 30.54
N ILE A 334 -29.84 -30.72 30.19
CA ILE A 334 -28.61 -30.63 30.97
C ILE A 334 -28.02 -29.21 30.95
N VAL A 335 -28.04 -28.54 29.78
CA VAL A 335 -27.45 -27.21 29.62
C VAL A 335 -28.31 -26.11 30.26
N TYR A 336 -29.63 -26.30 30.32
CA TYR A 336 -30.58 -25.29 30.81
C TYR A 336 -31.08 -25.54 32.25
N GLU A 337 -30.64 -26.60 32.93
CA GLU A 337 -30.87 -26.85 34.37
C GLU A 337 -30.09 -25.88 35.27
#